data_AF-A0A3B6KHJ1-F1
#
_entry.id   AF-A0A3B6KHJ1-F1
#
_cell.length_a   1.000
_cell.length_b   1.000
_cell.length_c   1.000
_cell.angle_alpha   90.00
_cell.angle_beta   90.00
_cell.angle_gamma   90.00
#
_symmetry.space_group_name_H-M   'P 1'
#
loop_
_entity.id
_entity.type
_entity.pdbx_description
1 polymer ?
#
loop_
_entity_poly.entity_id
_entity_poly.type
_entity_poly.pdbx_seq_one_letter_code
_entity_poly.pdbx_strand_id
1 'polypeptide(L)'
;MNAAVCSSVSSTTSIVVVAWFPWSPVVLSADAGHSSWEVIHKDMYLSNTLPFQGQLYGFLQTSRQIVQVYPPKLLGPGPVVAHVPIKFGNPFFCSYYLVESDGHMLLVVKSMNLVGRDVEEWRRYVIVIFKVDVSLGHWELIPVSSLGDRALFVSMDRCLSVKAKNLPSISSNSIYLTVPLPDPVVMHSLSSQSFEWPTTLCQVHDVKEKIHPSVRPFTIADHLLTYCNHREWATGLMFHEYYTIPKSYEELWKKIRAQDSEVRISRVQDSIRKGKRSVELKKE
;
A
#
# COMPACT_ATOMS: atom_id res chain seq x y z
N MET A 1 9.68 5.46 -2.03
CA MET A 1 9.58 4.99 -3.43
C MET A 1 8.99 3.61 -3.35
N ASN A 2 8.04 3.29 -4.22
CA ASN A 2 7.46 1.96 -4.32
C ASN A 2 7.80 1.39 -5.70
N ALA A 3 7.89 0.07 -5.79
CA ALA A 3 8.17 -0.62 -7.04
C ALA A 3 7.50 -1.99 -7.09
N ALA A 4 7.24 -2.44 -8.30
CA ALA A 4 6.67 -3.74 -8.61
C ALA A 4 7.35 -4.35 -9.83
N VAL A 5 7.39 -5.68 -9.89
CA VAL A 5 7.84 -6.42 -11.06
C VAL A 5 6.60 -6.83 -11.86
N CYS A 6 6.63 -6.60 -13.17
CA CYS A 6 5.59 -6.98 -14.12
C CYS A 6 6.20 -7.78 -15.28
N SER A 7 5.36 -8.45 -16.06
CA SER A 7 5.76 -9.09 -17.32
C SER A 7 6.02 -8.03 -18.36
N SER A 8 7.13 -8.12 -19.08
CA SER A 8 7.46 -7.15 -20.13
C SER A 8 6.49 -7.28 -21.30
N VAL A 9 6.10 -6.14 -21.88
CA VAL A 9 5.35 -6.10 -23.15
C VAL A 9 6.25 -6.48 -24.33
N SER A 10 7.55 -6.23 -24.22
CA SER A 10 8.53 -6.45 -25.29
C SER A 10 8.90 -7.93 -25.44
N SER A 11 8.74 -8.74 -24.37
CA SER A 11 8.99 -10.18 -24.40
C SER A 11 8.25 -10.91 -23.28
N THR A 12 7.60 -12.02 -23.62
CA THR A 12 6.86 -12.88 -22.67
C THR A 12 7.74 -13.60 -21.65
N THR A 13 9.06 -13.64 -21.87
CA THR A 13 10.04 -14.24 -20.95
C THR A 13 10.85 -13.20 -20.19
N SER A 14 10.57 -11.91 -20.39
CA SER A 14 11.27 -10.81 -19.73
C SER A 14 10.39 -10.13 -18.68
N ILE A 15 11.04 -9.38 -17.79
CA ILE A 15 10.39 -8.61 -16.74
C ILE A 15 10.64 -7.13 -16.93
N VAL A 16 9.75 -6.34 -16.36
CA VAL A 16 9.89 -4.88 -16.23
C VAL A 16 9.75 -4.52 -14.77
N VAL A 17 10.52 -3.53 -14.32
CA VAL A 17 10.32 -2.91 -13.00
C VAL A 17 9.54 -1.63 -13.20
N VAL A 18 8.39 -1.52 -12.54
CA VAL A 18 7.58 -0.31 -12.52
C VAL A 18 7.75 0.36 -11.17
N ALA A 19 8.09 1.64 -11.14
CA ALA A 19 8.31 2.41 -9.93
C ALA A 19 7.42 3.65 -9.88
N TRP A 20 6.94 3.98 -8.68
CA TRP A 20 6.12 5.16 -8.42
C TRP A 20 6.44 5.76 -7.05
N PHE A 21 5.92 6.97 -6.84
CA PHE A 21 6.21 7.76 -5.65
C PHE A 21 4.90 8.26 -5.05
N PRO A 22 4.62 8.00 -3.75
CA PRO A 22 3.35 8.40 -3.13
C PRO A 22 3.01 9.89 -3.24
N TRP A 23 4.02 10.75 -3.29
CA TRP A 23 3.88 12.21 -3.29
C TRP A 23 4.30 12.88 -4.59
N SER A 24 4.58 12.10 -5.64
CA SER A 24 4.95 12.64 -6.95
C SER A 24 4.16 11.91 -8.03
N PRO A 25 3.49 12.62 -8.94
CA PRO A 25 2.55 12.03 -9.87
C PRO A 25 3.26 11.47 -11.11
N VAL A 26 4.27 10.64 -10.90
CA VAL A 26 5.10 10.07 -11.96
C VAL A 26 5.22 8.57 -11.74
N VAL A 27 4.99 7.82 -12.82
CA VAL A 27 5.24 6.38 -12.87
C VAL A 27 6.30 6.11 -13.93
N LEU A 28 7.30 5.32 -13.54
CA LEU A 28 8.45 4.97 -14.35
C LEU A 28 8.46 3.47 -14.62
N SER A 29 9.01 3.05 -15.75
CA SER A 29 9.32 1.65 -16.03
C SER A 29 10.74 1.47 -16.55
N ALA A 30 11.32 0.30 -16.29
CA ALA A 30 12.60 -0.12 -16.87
C ALA A 30 12.54 -1.62 -17.18
N ASP A 31 12.74 -1.96 -18.45
CA ASP A 31 12.83 -3.35 -18.90
C ASP A 31 14.17 -3.97 -18.47
N ALA A 32 14.14 -5.29 -18.21
CA ALA A 32 15.36 -6.03 -17.90
C ALA A 32 16.39 -5.88 -19.04
N GLY A 33 17.61 -5.48 -18.69
CA GLY A 33 18.70 -5.25 -19.65
C GLY A 33 18.75 -3.85 -20.24
N HIS A 34 17.75 -2.99 -20.02
CA HIS A 34 17.80 -1.59 -20.40
C HIS A 34 18.45 -0.74 -19.31
N SER A 35 19.32 0.20 -19.70
CA SER A 35 20.05 1.06 -18.76
C SER A 35 19.29 2.33 -18.35
N SER A 36 18.08 2.54 -18.86
CA SER A 36 17.30 3.77 -18.69
C SER A 36 15.91 3.48 -18.13
N TRP A 37 15.41 4.43 -17.33
CA TRP A 37 14.03 4.49 -16.90
C TRP A 37 13.22 5.34 -17.87
N GLU A 38 12.02 4.87 -18.22
CA GLU A 38 11.08 5.57 -19.08
C GLU A 38 9.88 6.06 -18.27
N VAL A 39 9.38 7.26 -18.58
CA VAL A 39 8.18 7.80 -17.93
C VAL A 39 6.96 7.26 -18.67
N ILE A 40 6.16 6.42 -18.03
CA ILE A 40 4.96 5.83 -18.63
C ILE A 40 3.67 6.60 -18.30
N HIS A 41 3.63 7.28 -17.14
CA HIS A 41 2.51 8.16 -16.78
C HIS A 41 3.03 9.44 -16.13
N LYS A 42 2.43 10.57 -16.52
CA LYS A 42 2.53 11.87 -15.86
C LYS A 42 1.17 12.20 -15.24
N ASP A 43 1.16 12.95 -14.16
CA ASP A 43 -0.05 13.43 -13.48
C ASP A 43 -0.91 12.31 -12.86
N MET A 44 -0.29 11.18 -12.50
CA MET A 44 -0.96 10.02 -11.89
C MET A 44 -0.60 9.87 -10.41
N TYR A 45 -1.54 10.22 -9.52
CA TYR A 45 -1.42 9.98 -8.07
C TYR A 45 -2.04 8.63 -7.70
N LEU A 46 -1.21 7.69 -7.26
CA LEU A 46 -1.63 6.35 -6.86
C LEU A 46 -1.71 6.25 -5.33
N SER A 47 -2.85 5.78 -4.80
CA SER A 47 -3.03 5.59 -3.35
C SER A 47 -2.73 4.17 -2.88
N ASN A 48 -3.15 3.16 -3.65
CA ASN A 48 -2.88 1.75 -3.39
C ASN A 48 -2.68 1.04 -4.72
N THR A 49 -1.79 0.05 -4.77
CA THR A 49 -1.40 -0.64 -6.00
C THR A 49 -1.28 -2.14 -5.79
N LEU A 50 -1.60 -2.91 -6.81
CA LEU A 50 -1.52 -4.35 -6.79
C LEU A 50 -0.83 -4.89 -8.05
N PRO A 51 0.35 -5.52 -7.91
CA PRO A 51 0.89 -6.40 -8.93
C PRO A 51 0.00 -7.65 -9.03
N PHE A 52 -0.59 -7.92 -10.18
CA PHE A 52 -1.52 -9.03 -10.38
C PHE A 52 -1.36 -9.60 -11.78
N GLN A 53 -1.11 -10.92 -11.87
CA GLN A 53 -0.96 -11.64 -13.13
C GLN A 53 0.01 -10.99 -14.14
N GLY A 54 1.15 -10.50 -13.65
CA GLY A 54 2.18 -9.86 -14.48
C GLY A 54 1.87 -8.43 -14.89
N GLN A 55 0.79 -7.82 -14.38
CA GLN A 55 0.41 -6.44 -14.63
C GLN A 55 0.44 -5.63 -13.33
N LEU A 56 0.41 -4.30 -13.43
CA LEU A 56 0.27 -3.40 -12.29
C LEU A 56 -1.06 -2.68 -12.36
N TYR A 57 -1.86 -2.85 -11.32
CA TYR A 57 -3.09 -2.10 -11.11
C TYR A 57 -2.90 -1.10 -9.98
N GLY A 58 -3.67 -0.03 -10.04
CA GLY A 58 -3.62 1.04 -9.06
C GLY A 58 -4.98 1.66 -8.83
N PHE A 59 -5.12 2.31 -7.69
CA PHE A 59 -6.25 3.16 -7.40
C PHE A 59 -5.81 4.62 -7.46
N LEU A 60 -6.52 5.43 -8.25
CA LEU A 60 -6.21 6.86 -8.38
C LEU A 60 -6.70 7.62 -7.14
N GLN A 61 -5.79 8.35 -6.50
CA GLN A 61 -6.06 9.12 -5.29
C GLN A 61 -7.20 10.12 -5.54
N THR A 62 -8.12 10.27 -4.57
CA THR A 62 -9.30 11.17 -4.62
C THR A 62 -10.33 10.86 -5.72
N SER A 63 -10.12 9.83 -6.52
CA SER A 63 -11.07 9.37 -7.53
C SER A 63 -11.80 8.11 -7.06
N ARG A 64 -12.67 7.56 -7.91
CA ARG A 64 -13.30 6.23 -7.69
C ARG A 64 -12.82 5.21 -8.70
N GLN A 65 -11.62 5.38 -9.24
CA GLN A 65 -11.17 4.65 -10.41
C GLN A 65 -10.06 3.67 -10.06
N ILE A 66 -10.30 2.41 -10.40
CA ILE A 66 -9.24 1.42 -10.57
C ILE A 66 -8.64 1.67 -11.96
N VAL A 67 -7.33 1.66 -12.06
CA VAL A 67 -6.59 1.83 -13.31
C VAL A 67 -5.60 0.69 -13.52
N GLN A 68 -5.40 0.30 -14.76
CA GLN A 68 -4.25 -0.49 -15.18
C GLN A 68 -3.08 0.48 -15.41
N VAL A 69 -2.11 0.45 -14.50
CA VAL A 69 -0.91 1.29 -14.53
C VAL A 69 0.08 0.74 -15.55
N TYR A 70 0.30 -0.57 -15.54
CA TYR A 70 1.17 -1.26 -16.50
C TYR A 70 0.51 -2.58 -16.95
N PRO A 71 0.56 -2.94 -18.25
CA PRO A 71 1.17 -2.19 -19.34
C PRO A 71 0.38 -0.91 -19.69
N PRO A 72 1.06 0.15 -20.14
CA PRO A 72 0.39 1.38 -20.58
C PRO A 72 -0.44 1.08 -21.83
N LYS A 73 -1.72 1.46 -21.82
CA LYS A 73 -2.57 1.35 -23.01
C LYS A 73 -2.16 2.42 -24.01
N LEU A 74 -1.73 2.01 -25.21
CA LEU A 74 -1.27 2.93 -26.26
C LEU A 74 -2.45 3.60 -27.02
N LEU A 75 -3.63 2.97 -27.07
CA LEU A 75 -4.81 3.44 -27.80
C LEU A 75 -6.10 3.00 -27.08
N GLY A 76 -7.04 3.92 -26.84
CA GLY A 76 -8.37 3.62 -26.27
C GLY A 76 -8.84 4.61 -25.18
N PRO A 77 -10.05 4.41 -24.60
CA PRO A 77 -10.43 5.09 -23.36
C PRO A 77 -9.38 4.77 -22.31
N GLY A 78 -9.00 5.77 -21.50
CA GLY A 78 -7.78 5.78 -20.67
C GLY A 78 -7.56 4.57 -19.75
N PRO A 79 -6.56 4.60 -18.86
CA PRO A 79 -6.15 3.42 -18.07
C PRO A 79 -7.24 2.91 -17.11
N VAL A 80 -8.40 3.56 -17.04
CA VAL A 80 -9.52 3.21 -16.16
C VAL A 80 -10.07 1.83 -16.52
N VAL A 81 -10.14 1.03 -15.47
CA VAL A 81 -10.54 -0.35 -15.46
C VAL A 81 -11.96 -0.45 -14.91
N ALA A 82 -12.21 0.10 -13.72
CA ALA A 82 -13.53 0.04 -13.09
C ALA A 82 -13.79 1.28 -12.25
N HIS A 83 -15.08 1.57 -12.02
CA HIS A 83 -15.53 2.66 -11.15
C HIS A 83 -16.22 2.11 -9.91
N VAL A 84 -15.80 2.59 -8.75
CA VAL A 84 -16.49 2.28 -7.50
C VAL A 84 -17.84 3.02 -7.47
N PRO A 85 -18.95 2.33 -7.09
CA PRO A 85 -20.28 2.92 -7.08
C PRO A 85 -20.41 4.27 -6.35
N ILE A 86 -21.27 5.15 -6.87
CA ILE A 86 -21.48 6.51 -6.31
C ILE A 86 -22.04 6.47 -4.88
N LYS A 87 -22.77 5.40 -4.52
CA LYS A 87 -23.42 5.21 -3.22
C LYS A 87 -22.51 5.31 -1.99
N PHE A 88 -21.19 5.18 -2.14
CA PHE A 88 -20.22 5.29 -1.04
C PHE A 88 -19.92 6.74 -0.59
N GLY A 89 -20.69 7.73 -1.06
CA GLY A 89 -20.52 9.11 -0.66
C GLY A 89 -19.24 9.72 -1.22
N ASN A 90 -18.71 10.78 -0.60
CA ASN A 90 -17.54 11.48 -1.12
C ASN A 90 -16.26 10.59 -1.08
N PRO A 91 -15.50 10.42 -2.18
CA PRO A 91 -14.27 9.62 -2.20
C PRO A 91 -13.21 10.08 -1.19
N PHE A 92 -13.23 11.34 -0.74
CA PHE A 92 -12.35 11.84 0.32
C PHE A 92 -12.57 11.16 1.68
N PHE A 93 -13.75 10.56 1.90
CA PHE A 93 -14.07 9.80 3.13
C PHE A 93 -13.98 8.29 2.92
N CYS A 94 -13.38 7.85 1.81
CA CYS A 94 -13.21 6.45 1.49
C CYS A 94 -11.72 6.08 1.39
N SER A 95 -11.41 4.87 1.83
CA SER A 95 -10.13 4.23 1.56
C SER A 95 -10.36 2.98 0.73
N TYR A 96 -9.49 2.78 -0.25
CA TYR A 96 -9.62 1.74 -1.27
C TYR A 96 -8.36 0.89 -1.28
N TYR A 97 -8.52 -0.41 -1.12
CA TYR A 97 -7.41 -1.36 -1.00
C TYR A 97 -7.57 -2.48 -2.03
N LEU A 98 -6.59 -2.61 -2.91
CA LEU A 98 -6.49 -3.71 -3.85
C LEU A 98 -5.65 -4.82 -3.21
N VAL A 99 -6.20 -6.04 -3.20
CA VAL A 99 -5.54 -7.19 -2.60
C VAL A 99 -5.69 -8.41 -3.50
N GLU A 100 -4.58 -9.10 -3.76
CA GLU A 100 -4.62 -10.42 -4.38
C GLU A 100 -5.08 -11.43 -3.33
N SER A 101 -6.07 -12.22 -3.71
CA SER A 101 -6.58 -13.28 -2.88
C SER A 101 -7.02 -14.50 -3.67
N ASP A 102 -6.24 -15.57 -3.59
CA ASP A 102 -6.57 -16.90 -4.14
C ASP A 102 -6.74 -16.84 -5.65
N GLY A 103 -5.81 -16.14 -6.32
CA GLY A 103 -5.84 -15.91 -7.75
C GLY A 103 -6.85 -14.86 -8.21
N HIS A 104 -7.52 -14.18 -7.28
CA HIS A 104 -8.50 -13.13 -7.58
C HIS A 104 -8.03 -11.77 -7.10
N MET A 105 -8.37 -10.72 -7.86
CA MET A 105 -8.23 -9.35 -7.39
C MET A 105 -9.47 -8.97 -6.58
N LEU A 106 -9.28 -8.57 -5.34
CA LEU A 106 -10.33 -8.01 -4.49
C LEU A 106 -10.09 -6.53 -4.27
N LEU A 107 -11.19 -5.78 -4.22
CA LEU A 107 -11.24 -4.39 -3.78
C LEU A 107 -11.95 -4.33 -2.43
N VAL A 108 -11.25 -3.88 -1.39
CA VAL A 108 -11.85 -3.53 -0.10
C VAL A 108 -12.11 -2.03 -0.08
N VAL A 109 -13.37 -1.65 0.11
CA VAL A 109 -13.82 -0.27 0.27
C VAL A 109 -14.13 -0.04 1.74
N LYS A 110 -13.39 0.87 2.37
CA LYS A 110 -13.66 1.36 3.72
C LYS A 110 -14.22 2.77 3.61
N SER A 111 -15.51 2.95 3.91
CA SER A 111 -16.19 4.25 3.82
C SER A 111 -16.59 4.75 5.21
N MET A 112 -16.34 6.02 5.51
CA MET A 112 -16.77 6.63 6.77
C MET A 112 -18.25 7.04 6.70
N ASN A 113 -19.05 6.46 7.57
CA ASN A 113 -20.43 6.85 7.82
C ASN A 113 -20.45 8.04 8.80
N LEU A 114 -21.11 9.12 8.40
CA LEU A 114 -21.19 10.37 9.16
C LEU A 114 -22.26 10.31 10.27
N VAL A 115 -22.41 9.16 10.94
CA VAL A 115 -23.29 9.03 12.11
C VAL A 115 -22.74 9.86 13.26
N GLY A 116 -23.63 10.26 14.19
CA GLY A 116 -23.32 11.15 15.32
C GLY A 116 -22.02 10.81 16.05
N ARG A 117 -21.36 11.85 16.57
CA ARG A 117 -20.03 11.78 17.22
C ARG A 117 -19.96 10.93 18.50
N ASP A 118 -21.09 10.41 18.97
CA ASP A 118 -21.18 9.62 20.20
C ASP A 118 -20.89 8.11 19.99
N VAL A 119 -20.66 7.68 18.74
CA VAL A 119 -20.29 6.30 18.42
C VAL A 119 -18.77 6.16 18.31
N GLU A 120 -18.21 5.07 18.85
CA GLU A 120 -16.82 4.64 18.66
C GLU A 120 -16.36 4.80 17.20
N GLU A 121 -15.16 5.35 16.96
CA GLU A 121 -14.73 5.76 15.61
C GLU A 121 -14.73 4.62 14.59
N TRP A 122 -14.32 3.41 14.99
CA TRP A 122 -14.27 2.27 14.08
C TRP A 122 -15.67 1.80 13.63
N ARG A 123 -16.69 1.93 14.48
CA ARG A 123 -18.08 1.61 14.13
C ARG A 123 -18.68 2.61 13.15
N ARG A 124 -18.01 3.73 12.91
CA ARG A 124 -18.38 4.66 11.84
C ARG A 124 -17.98 4.13 10.47
N TYR A 125 -17.17 3.09 10.36
CA TYR A 125 -16.77 2.58 9.04
C TYR A 125 -17.71 1.49 8.54
N VAL A 126 -18.11 1.64 7.28
CA VAL A 126 -18.76 0.59 6.49
C VAL A 126 -17.69 -0.02 5.61
N ILE A 127 -17.56 -1.36 5.67
CA ILE A 127 -16.58 -2.10 4.88
C ILE A 127 -17.34 -2.98 3.89
N VAL A 128 -16.99 -2.84 2.61
CA VAL A 128 -17.55 -3.64 1.52
C VAL A 128 -16.41 -4.22 0.68
N ILE A 129 -16.55 -5.47 0.28
CA ILE A 129 -15.59 -6.16 -0.57
C ILE A 129 -16.22 -6.43 -1.92
N PHE A 130 -15.43 -6.21 -2.97
CA PHE A 130 -15.78 -6.61 -4.32
C PHE A 130 -14.68 -7.51 -4.88
N LYS A 131 -15.06 -8.54 -5.61
CA LYS A 131 -14.18 -9.20 -6.58
C LYS A 131 -14.17 -8.33 -7.83
N VAL A 132 -12.97 -8.01 -8.31
CA VAL A 132 -12.77 -7.31 -9.57
C VAL A 132 -12.73 -8.38 -10.65
N ASP A 133 -13.78 -8.45 -11.47
CA ASP A 133 -13.78 -9.28 -12.67
C ASP A 133 -12.97 -8.59 -13.77
N VAL A 134 -12.00 -9.31 -14.32
CA VAL A 134 -11.01 -8.84 -15.31
C VAL A 134 -11.23 -9.53 -16.66
N SER A 135 -12.39 -10.13 -16.88
CA SER A 135 -12.69 -10.85 -18.11
C SER A 135 -12.72 -9.93 -19.34
N LEU A 136 -12.40 -10.50 -20.51
CA LEU A 136 -12.07 -9.83 -21.77
C LEU A 136 -13.05 -8.69 -22.14
N GLY A 137 -12.73 -7.47 -21.71
CA GLY A 137 -13.43 -6.23 -22.08
C GLY A 137 -14.52 -5.76 -21.12
N HIS A 138 -14.86 -6.53 -20.09
CA HIS A 138 -15.87 -6.15 -19.09
C HIS A 138 -15.26 -6.20 -17.69
N TRP A 139 -15.21 -5.04 -17.06
CA TRP A 139 -14.73 -4.91 -15.69
C TRP A 139 -15.90 -4.64 -14.77
N GLU A 140 -16.20 -5.62 -13.93
CA GLU A 140 -17.32 -5.54 -12.99
C GLU A 140 -16.82 -5.71 -11.55
N LEU A 141 -17.47 -4.99 -10.64
CA LEU A 141 -17.27 -5.13 -9.21
C LEU A 141 -18.38 -6.04 -8.65
N ILE A 142 -18.05 -7.30 -8.43
CA ILE A 142 -18.97 -8.32 -7.92
C ILE A 142 -18.90 -8.32 -6.39
N PRO A 143 -19.98 -8.03 -5.65
CA PRO A 143 -19.95 -8.02 -4.18
C PRO A 143 -19.52 -9.38 -3.61
N VAL A 144 -18.68 -9.34 -2.57
CA VAL A 144 -18.21 -10.54 -1.84
C VAL A 144 -18.66 -10.43 -0.40
N SER A 145 -19.40 -11.44 0.08
CA SER A 145 -19.90 -11.52 1.46
C SER A 145 -19.03 -12.37 2.37
N SER A 146 -18.17 -13.24 1.82
CA SER A 146 -17.31 -14.14 2.59
C SER A 146 -15.96 -14.35 1.90
N LEU A 147 -14.91 -14.39 2.72
CA LEU A 147 -13.53 -14.73 2.34
C LEU A 147 -13.19 -16.20 2.64
N GLY A 148 -14.15 -16.98 3.15
CA GLY A 148 -13.92 -18.37 3.53
C GLY A 148 -12.88 -18.51 4.65
N ASP A 149 -11.87 -19.34 4.43
CA ASP A 149 -10.79 -19.60 5.40
C ASP A 149 -9.68 -18.52 5.41
N ARG A 150 -9.91 -17.38 4.73
CA ARG A 150 -8.89 -16.34 4.55
C ARG A 150 -9.14 -15.12 5.42
N ALA A 151 -8.06 -14.42 5.72
CA ALA A 151 -8.06 -13.12 6.37
C ALA A 151 -7.29 -12.11 5.52
N LEU A 152 -7.82 -10.89 5.43
CA LEU A 152 -7.17 -9.78 4.72
C LEU A 152 -6.50 -8.86 5.73
N PHE A 153 -5.28 -8.43 5.42
CA PHE A 153 -4.58 -7.37 6.12
C PHE A 153 -4.46 -6.21 5.14
N VAL A 154 -5.10 -5.08 5.45
CA VAL A 154 -5.18 -3.94 4.54
C VAL A 154 -4.57 -2.69 5.15
N SER A 155 -3.69 -2.05 4.38
CA SER A 155 -3.13 -0.73 4.66
C SER A 155 -2.92 0.03 3.36
N MET A 156 -2.63 1.33 3.47
CA MET A 156 -2.33 2.21 2.35
C MET A 156 -1.12 1.71 1.54
N ASP A 157 -0.07 1.25 2.21
CA ASP A 157 1.18 0.86 1.54
C ASP A 157 1.06 -0.51 0.84
N ARG A 158 0.68 -1.54 1.61
CA ARG A 158 0.60 -2.93 1.14
C ARG A 158 -0.63 -3.61 1.69
N CYS A 159 -1.12 -4.58 0.94
CA CYS A 159 -2.20 -5.46 1.36
C CYS A 159 -1.74 -6.91 1.25
N LEU A 160 -2.27 -7.77 2.12
CA LEU A 160 -1.91 -9.17 2.19
C LEU A 160 -3.17 -10.00 2.43
N SER A 161 -3.23 -11.18 1.82
CA SER A 161 -4.24 -12.18 2.12
C SER A 161 -3.58 -13.47 2.61
N VAL A 162 -4.03 -14.00 3.74
CA VAL A 162 -3.46 -15.20 4.36
C VAL A 162 -4.53 -16.26 4.58
N LYS A 163 -4.14 -17.54 4.52
CA LYS A 163 -5.02 -18.64 4.95
C LYS A 163 -4.95 -18.75 6.48
N ALA A 164 -6.08 -18.53 7.14
CA ALA A 164 -6.20 -18.56 8.59
C ALA A 164 -6.12 -20.00 9.14
N LYS A 165 -6.42 -21.02 8.32
CA LYS A 165 -6.40 -22.44 8.72
C LYS A 165 -5.12 -22.88 9.45
N ASN A 166 -3.97 -22.31 9.07
CA ASN A 166 -2.66 -22.66 9.64
C ASN A 166 -2.13 -21.62 10.64
N LEU A 167 -2.92 -20.60 10.97
CA LEU A 167 -2.55 -19.47 11.82
C LEU A 167 -3.58 -19.32 12.94
N PRO A 168 -3.41 -20.03 14.08
CA PRO A 168 -4.47 -20.17 15.09
C PRO A 168 -4.92 -18.86 15.75
N SER A 169 -4.07 -17.84 15.74
CA SER A 169 -4.40 -16.50 16.27
C SER A 169 -4.98 -15.55 15.22
N ILE A 170 -5.22 -16.02 13.99
CA ILE A 170 -5.85 -15.25 12.91
C ILE A 170 -7.26 -15.76 12.69
N SER A 171 -8.24 -14.86 12.78
CA SER A 171 -9.64 -15.19 12.54
C SER A 171 -9.88 -15.33 11.04
N SER A 172 -10.44 -16.45 10.59
CA SER A 172 -10.91 -16.61 9.21
C SER A 172 -12.09 -15.67 8.91
N ASN A 173 -12.34 -15.42 7.62
CA ASN A 173 -13.43 -14.57 7.17
C ASN A 173 -13.41 -13.16 7.79
N SER A 174 -12.22 -12.58 7.90
CA SER A 174 -12.01 -11.30 8.60
C SER A 174 -11.09 -10.35 7.84
N ILE A 175 -11.14 -9.08 8.23
CA ILE A 175 -10.30 -8.00 7.69
C ILE A 175 -9.63 -7.28 8.86
N TYR A 176 -8.32 -7.29 8.90
CA TYR A 176 -7.48 -6.50 9.79
C TYR A 176 -7.16 -5.18 9.09
N LEU A 177 -7.60 -4.07 9.66
CA LEU A 177 -7.50 -2.75 9.06
C LEU A 177 -7.00 -1.70 10.05
N THR A 178 -6.47 -0.62 9.50
CA THR A 178 -6.04 0.54 10.28
C THR A 178 -7.20 1.50 10.52
N VAL A 179 -7.36 2.00 11.74
CA VAL A 179 -8.24 3.13 12.07
C VAL A 179 -7.43 4.28 12.70
N PRO A 180 -7.91 5.54 12.61
CA PRO A 180 -7.29 6.63 13.36
C PRO A 180 -7.31 6.36 14.87
N LEU A 181 -6.39 7.03 15.58
CA LEU A 181 -6.17 6.97 17.04
C LEU A 181 -7.46 6.90 17.88
N PRO A 182 -7.43 6.29 19.09
CA PRO A 182 -6.24 5.92 19.87
C PRO A 182 -5.62 4.57 19.48
N ASP A 183 -6.40 3.66 18.93
CA ASP A 183 -5.97 2.28 18.70
C ASP A 183 -5.94 1.97 17.21
N PRO A 184 -4.74 1.89 16.61
CA PRO A 184 -4.62 1.96 15.16
C PRO A 184 -5.04 0.66 14.46
N VAL A 185 -5.44 -0.40 15.18
CA VAL A 185 -5.68 -1.72 14.61
C VAL A 185 -7.02 -2.28 15.07
N VAL A 186 -7.86 -2.64 14.10
CA VAL A 186 -9.13 -3.32 14.37
C VAL A 186 -9.29 -4.50 13.40
N MET A 187 -9.86 -5.58 13.90
CA MET A 187 -10.29 -6.72 13.10
C MET A 187 -11.81 -6.64 12.88
N HIS A 188 -12.26 -6.75 11.65
CA HIS A 188 -13.67 -6.80 11.27
C HIS A 188 -14.02 -8.21 10.81
N SER A 189 -14.91 -8.88 11.55
CA SER A 189 -15.43 -10.20 11.19
C SER A 189 -16.57 -10.04 10.19
N LEU A 190 -16.47 -10.68 9.02
CA LEU A 190 -17.53 -10.65 8.02
C LEU A 190 -18.71 -11.57 8.38
N SER A 191 -18.46 -12.57 9.22
CA SER A 191 -19.50 -13.51 9.67
C SER A 191 -20.49 -12.84 10.63
N SER A 192 -19.98 -12.10 11.61
CA SER A 192 -20.78 -11.43 12.65
C SER A 192 -20.99 -9.94 12.38
N GLN A 193 -20.31 -9.37 11.38
CA GLN A 193 -20.24 -7.92 11.13
C GLN A 193 -19.80 -7.14 12.39
N SER A 194 -18.99 -7.79 13.24
CA SER A 194 -18.47 -7.21 14.47
C SER A 194 -17.04 -6.71 14.27
N PHE A 195 -16.70 -5.70 15.05
CA PHE A 195 -15.33 -5.23 15.20
C PHE A 195 -14.76 -5.77 16.51
N GLU A 196 -13.53 -6.25 16.45
CA GLU A 196 -12.78 -6.79 17.56
C GLU A 196 -11.38 -6.20 17.59
N TRP A 197 -10.83 -6.10 18.80
CA TRP A 197 -9.46 -5.67 19.02
C TRP A 197 -8.53 -6.87 18.98
N PRO A 198 -7.62 -6.96 18.01
CA PRO A 198 -6.67 -8.06 17.98
C PRO A 198 -5.54 -7.88 19.00
N THR A 199 -5.29 -6.65 19.47
CA THR A 199 -4.28 -6.33 20.49
C THR A 199 -4.91 -6.00 21.83
N THR A 200 -4.27 -6.46 22.91
CA THR A 200 -4.44 -5.86 24.23
C THR A 200 -3.71 -4.51 24.22
N LEU A 201 -4.45 -3.44 24.47
CA LEU A 201 -3.99 -2.05 24.57
C LEU A 201 -2.54 -1.93 25.10
N CYS A 202 -1.57 -1.72 24.21
CA CYS A 202 -0.20 -1.37 24.58
C CYS A 202 0.19 -0.07 23.89
N GLN A 203 -0.66 0.95 24.02
CA GLN A 203 -0.28 2.30 23.62
C GLN A 203 0.95 2.73 24.45
N VAL A 204 2.11 2.77 23.81
CA VAL A 204 3.38 3.11 24.50
C VAL A 204 3.54 4.60 24.76
N HIS A 205 2.72 5.45 24.13
CA HIS A 205 2.78 6.92 24.23
C HIS A 205 1.45 7.63 24.04
N ASP A 206 1.24 8.80 24.64
CA ASP A 206 0.03 9.63 24.51
C ASP A 206 0.11 10.64 23.34
N VAL A 207 0.94 10.34 22.32
CA VAL A 207 1.28 11.23 21.20
C VAL A 207 2.23 12.37 21.60
N LYS A 208 2.47 12.60 22.91
CA LYS A 208 3.45 13.58 23.40
C LYS A 208 4.63 12.92 24.09
N GLU A 209 4.39 11.99 25.00
CA GLU A 209 5.39 11.38 25.85
C GLU A 209 5.17 9.87 25.95
N LYS A 210 6.24 9.17 26.35
CA LYS A 210 6.19 7.73 26.61
C LYS A 210 5.40 7.48 27.90
N ILE A 211 4.31 6.74 27.81
CA ILE A 211 3.53 6.34 28.99
C ILE A 211 3.98 4.96 29.48
N HIS A 212 4.28 4.05 28.54
CA HIS A 212 4.57 2.65 28.84
C HIS A 212 5.78 2.12 28.04
N PRO A 213 6.52 1.14 28.57
CA PRO A 213 7.46 0.38 27.76
C PRO A 213 6.71 -0.48 26.73
N SER A 214 7.37 -0.76 25.61
CA SER A 214 6.89 -1.77 24.65
C SER A 214 6.77 -3.12 25.34
N VAL A 215 5.64 -3.80 25.15
CA VAL A 215 5.36 -5.10 25.77
C VAL A 215 5.48 -6.19 24.72
N ARG A 216 6.38 -7.15 24.96
CA ARG A 216 6.66 -8.31 24.09
C ARG A 216 6.20 -9.59 24.81
N PRO A 217 5.80 -10.67 24.10
CA PRO A 217 5.85 -10.86 22.64
C PRO A 217 4.64 -10.26 21.90
N PHE A 218 4.80 -10.00 20.60
CA PHE A 218 3.73 -9.55 19.71
C PHE A 218 3.02 -10.71 19.03
N THR A 219 1.75 -10.50 18.66
CA THR A 219 0.97 -11.49 17.94
C THR A 219 1.41 -11.59 16.47
N ILE A 220 1.08 -12.69 15.79
CA ILE A 220 1.32 -12.77 14.34
C ILE A 220 0.50 -11.73 13.57
N ALA A 221 -0.68 -11.35 14.07
CA ALA A 221 -1.51 -10.30 13.45
C ALA A 221 -0.78 -8.95 13.47
N ASP A 222 -0.09 -8.63 14.56
CA ASP A 222 0.74 -7.43 14.68
C ASP A 222 1.85 -7.42 13.65
N HIS A 223 2.53 -8.54 13.45
CA HIS A 223 3.60 -8.67 12.47
C HIS A 223 3.09 -8.55 11.03
N LEU A 224 1.98 -9.22 10.69
CA LEU A 224 1.39 -9.16 9.36
C LEU A 224 0.87 -7.77 9.01
N LEU A 225 0.23 -7.09 9.97
CA LEU A 225 -0.23 -5.72 9.75
C LEU A 225 0.93 -4.72 9.73
N THR A 226 1.96 -4.92 10.55
CA THR A 226 3.18 -4.12 10.47
C THR A 226 3.84 -4.30 9.12
N TYR A 227 3.91 -5.53 8.58
CA TYR A 227 4.37 -5.76 7.21
C TYR A 227 3.54 -4.97 6.18
N CYS A 228 2.22 -4.90 6.33
CA CYS A 228 1.37 -4.07 5.46
C CYS A 228 1.68 -2.56 5.53
N ASN A 229 2.32 -2.08 6.60
CA ASN A 229 2.76 -0.69 6.78
C ASN A 229 4.28 -0.61 6.59
N HIS A 230 4.70 -0.35 5.35
CA HIS A 230 6.08 -0.58 4.91
C HIS A 230 7.08 0.29 5.68
N ARG A 231 6.71 1.51 6.02
CA ARG A 231 7.57 2.46 6.73
C ARG A 231 7.98 1.94 8.11
N GLU A 232 7.00 1.49 8.91
CA GLU A 232 7.22 0.96 10.25
C GLU A 232 8.00 -0.37 10.16
N TRP A 233 7.62 -1.23 9.21
CA TRP A 233 8.34 -2.47 8.94
C TRP A 233 9.83 -2.24 8.62
N ALA A 234 10.14 -1.33 7.69
CA ALA A 234 11.50 -1.05 7.25
C ALA A 234 12.36 -0.43 8.35
N THR A 235 11.75 0.29 9.30
CA THR A 235 12.43 0.88 10.45
C THR A 235 12.51 -0.07 11.65
N GLY A 236 11.97 -1.29 11.55
CA GLY A 236 11.96 -2.27 12.63
C GLY A 236 11.02 -1.90 13.79
N LEU A 237 10.06 -1.02 13.55
CA LEU A 237 9.06 -0.59 14.52
C LEU A 237 7.76 -1.38 14.34
N MET A 238 7.05 -1.64 15.44
CA MET A 238 5.72 -2.22 15.36
C MET A 238 4.67 -1.16 15.10
N PHE A 239 3.83 -1.41 14.11
CA PHE A 239 2.84 -0.46 13.66
C PHE A 239 1.86 -0.05 14.76
N HIS A 240 1.37 -0.99 15.58
CA HIS A 240 0.39 -0.66 16.61
C HIS A 240 0.96 0.23 17.72
N GLU A 241 2.27 0.15 17.99
CA GLU A 241 2.94 0.98 18.99
C GLU A 241 3.37 2.33 18.42
N TYR A 242 3.76 2.37 17.14
CA TYR A 242 4.42 3.52 16.51
C TYR A 242 3.66 4.10 15.31
N TYR A 243 2.34 3.84 15.22
CA TYR A 243 1.46 4.42 14.20
C TYR A 243 1.65 5.94 14.07
N THR A 244 1.89 6.62 15.19
CA THR A 244 2.27 8.04 15.22
C THR A 244 3.44 8.23 16.16
N ILE A 245 4.66 8.40 15.62
CA ILE A 245 5.85 8.68 16.42
C ILE A 245 5.78 10.12 16.96
N PRO A 246 5.79 10.34 18.30
CA PRO A 246 5.77 11.69 18.87
C PRO A 246 6.98 12.51 18.43
N LYS A 247 6.79 13.82 18.28
CA LYS A 247 7.87 14.74 17.88
C LYS A 247 9.00 14.80 18.93
N SER A 248 8.67 14.57 20.19
CA SER A 248 9.59 14.55 21.34
C SER A 248 10.61 13.39 21.28
N TYR A 249 10.39 12.37 20.45
CA TYR A 249 11.30 11.22 20.33
C TYR A 249 12.47 11.57 19.39
N GLU A 250 13.22 12.62 19.71
CA GLU A 250 14.27 13.18 18.84
C GLU A 250 15.34 12.15 18.48
N GLU A 251 15.75 11.31 19.43
CA GLU A 251 16.76 10.27 19.22
C GLU A 251 16.27 9.18 18.26
N LEU A 252 15.00 8.78 18.34
CA LEU A 252 14.42 7.83 17.39
C LEU A 252 14.36 8.46 15.99
N TRP A 253 13.93 9.72 15.90
CA TRP A 253 13.92 10.45 14.64
C TRP A 253 15.32 10.60 14.02
N LYS A 254 16.36 10.82 14.85
CA LYS A 254 17.75 10.84 14.38
C LYS A 254 18.16 9.48 13.81
N LYS A 255 17.83 8.37 14.48
CA LYS A 255 18.10 7.00 13.99
C LYS A 255 17.40 6.69 12.68
N ILE A 256 16.10 7.01 12.57
CA ILE A 256 15.33 6.81 11.33
C ILE A 256 15.95 7.61 10.18
N ARG A 257 16.28 8.89 10.40
CA ARG A 257 16.93 9.72 9.38
C ARG A 257 18.31 9.21 8.98
N ALA A 258 19.09 8.70 9.94
CA ALA A 258 20.39 8.11 9.66
C ALA A 258 20.25 6.87 8.77
N GLN A 259 19.35 5.95 9.13
CA GLN A 259 19.04 4.76 8.34
C GLN A 259 18.56 5.12 6.92
N ASP A 260 17.63 6.06 6.79
CA ASP A 260 17.13 6.52 5.48
C ASP A 260 18.24 7.15 4.62
N SER A 261 19.27 7.75 5.25
CA SER A 261 20.40 8.35 4.56
C SER A 261 21.41 7.34 4.01
N GLU A 262 21.47 6.14 4.56
CA GLU A 262 22.30 5.03 4.07
C GLU A 262 21.73 4.43 2.77
N VAL A 263 20.41 4.53 2.55
CA VAL A 263 19.72 4.06 1.33
C VAL A 263 19.80 5.09 0.19
N ARG A 264 20.93 5.78 0.05
CA ARG A 264 21.17 6.67 -1.10
C ARG A 264 21.55 5.82 -2.30
N ILE A 265 20.64 5.76 -3.28
CA ILE A 265 20.99 5.36 -4.65
C ILE A 265 22.01 6.39 -5.15
N SER A 266 23.25 5.96 -5.34
CA SER A 266 24.32 6.79 -5.91
C SER A 266 23.82 7.37 -7.23
N ARG A 267 23.63 8.69 -7.27
CA ARG A 267 23.27 9.38 -8.50
C ARG A 267 24.37 9.12 -9.52
N VAL A 268 23.98 8.66 -10.71
CA VAL A 268 24.85 8.46 -11.88
C VAL A 268 25.59 9.75 -12.31
N GLN A 269 25.35 10.90 -11.66
CA GLN A 269 26.08 12.15 -11.91
C GLN A 269 27.57 12.13 -11.50
N ASP A 270 28.03 11.15 -10.72
CA ASP A 270 29.45 11.10 -10.33
C ASP A 270 30.39 10.58 -11.45
N SER A 271 29.84 9.99 -12.53
CA SER A 271 30.65 9.59 -13.70
C SER A 271 30.83 10.73 -14.73
N ILE A 272 30.01 11.79 -14.69
CA ILE A 272 30.10 12.91 -15.65
C ILE A 272 31.10 13.99 -15.18
N ARG A 273 31.44 14.03 -13.88
CA ARG A 273 32.40 15.02 -13.34
C ARG A 273 33.87 14.61 -13.42
N LYS A 274 34.20 13.36 -13.76
CA LYS A 274 35.60 12.90 -13.90
C LYS A 274 36.16 12.90 -15.33
N GLY A 275 35.38 13.34 -16.33
CA GLY A 275 35.75 13.28 -17.75
C GLY A 275 35.90 14.64 -18.45
N LYS A 276 36.42 15.69 -17.80
CA LYS A 276 36.82 16.94 -18.50
C LYS A 276 38.02 17.62 -17.83
N ARG A 277 39.21 17.39 -18.41
CA ARG A 277 40.45 18.20 -18.46
C ARG A 277 41.53 17.27 -19.05
N SER A 278 42.29 17.55 -20.09
CA SER A 278 42.53 18.76 -20.88
C SER A 278 43.35 18.31 -22.10
N VAL A 279 42.93 18.68 -23.31
CA VAL A 279 43.81 18.69 -24.49
C VAL A 279 44.48 20.05 -24.50
N GLU A 280 45.79 20.09 -24.24
CA GLU A 280 46.63 21.22 -24.63
C GLU A 280 47.52 20.77 -25.79
N LEU A 281 47.34 21.45 -26.92
CA LEU A 281 48.16 21.39 -28.12
C LEU A 281 48.79 22.78 -28.31
N LYS A 282 50.11 22.87 -28.22
CA LYS A 282 51.03 23.81 -28.90
C LYS A 282 52.41 23.12 -28.90
N LYS A 283 53.01 22.67 -30.03
CA LYS A 283 53.74 23.41 -31.08
C LYS A 283 54.62 24.51 -30.46
N GLU A 284 55.95 24.48 -30.52
CA GLU A 284 56.89 24.02 -31.56
C GLU A 284 57.92 23.00 -31.06
#